data_AF-A0AAV5T965-F1
#
_entry.id   AF-A0AAV5T965-F1
#
_cell.length_a   1.000
_cell.length_b   1.000
_cell.length_c   1.000
_cell.angle_alpha   90.00
_cell.angle_beta   90.00
_cell.angle_gamma   90.00
#
_symmetry.space_group_name_H-M   'P 1'
#
loop_
_entity.id
_entity.type
_entity.pdbx_description
1 polymer ?
#
loop_
_entity_poly.entity_id
_entity_poly.type
_entity_poly.pdbx_seq_one_letter_code
_entity_poly.pdbx_strand_id
1 'polypeptide(L)'
;LQKMRSKQVQNIVAAVALFLSLLMIYSAFKGWSTRSAPVTARSTSAATTAAAAADQFPMINTSSLGQPYYVYPKARTNTSVAVTIVIVVTVGTKMEAFATAMNSIECYAALHGYTVSVEYDNKFTECEVHEDKFFRRHCHTHKLMQNQIKEDDWALFIDGDVGVVNPKRLIDEYLEDGYEIYLFDRFYNWEYAALSYLVKNNARGRGWVEEFSKFEFKLPESFHGTDNGALHPFLMNYLVPETRDPKTRSRTAALCLSLWNRSKGFDDLFGMQACTRMVIGEREHFPEHKVKIYQKGNGWAHDLWIFHSHWATDDFMMHSLKEENFVQFPSDEAGQKHCRDSLLNLVGNGACHVVFPVLKKLNVEKCKAGTEGWLMEGRLQIDNETRKKVYDKMAYRILKQQMELVGKTAAKIQDV
;
A
#
# COMPACT_ATOMS: atom_id res chain seq x y z
N LEU A 1 16.01 -12.35 46.41
CA LEU A 1 16.95 -12.27 45.26
C LEU A 1 17.64 -13.61 44.91
N GLN A 2 18.18 -14.38 45.86
CA GLN A 2 18.73 -15.73 45.55
C GLN A 2 17.69 -16.76 45.03
N LYS A 3 16.45 -16.73 45.52
CA LYS A 3 15.36 -17.61 45.03
C LYS A 3 14.87 -17.28 43.59
N MET A 4 15.02 -16.04 43.11
CA MET A 4 14.62 -15.67 41.74
C MET A 4 15.67 -16.08 40.70
N ARG A 5 16.96 -16.01 41.04
CA ARG A 5 18.06 -16.51 40.18
C ARG A 5 17.94 -18.02 39.94
N SER A 6 17.47 -18.79 40.91
CA SER A 6 17.27 -20.25 40.78
C SER A 6 16.24 -20.63 39.72
N LYS A 7 15.10 -19.91 39.64
CA LYS A 7 14.05 -20.19 38.65
C LYS A 7 14.46 -19.81 37.23
N GLN A 8 15.20 -18.71 37.08
CA GLN A 8 15.70 -18.27 35.78
C GLN A 8 16.77 -19.24 35.23
N VAL A 9 17.66 -19.73 36.09
CA VAL A 9 18.65 -20.76 35.73
C VAL A 9 17.98 -22.10 35.40
N GLN A 10 16.95 -22.51 36.15
CA GLN A 10 16.19 -23.74 35.83
C GLN A 10 15.45 -23.63 34.49
N ASN A 11 14.88 -22.47 34.16
CA ASN A 11 14.21 -22.27 32.86
C ASN A 11 15.20 -22.25 31.69
N ILE A 12 16.40 -21.70 31.88
CA ILE A 12 17.46 -21.72 30.86
C ILE A 12 17.98 -23.16 30.64
N VAL A 13 18.20 -23.93 31.71
CA VAL A 13 18.62 -25.32 31.61
C VAL A 13 17.54 -26.17 30.92
N ALA A 14 16.26 -25.94 31.22
CA ALA A 14 15.16 -26.61 30.55
C ALA A 14 15.06 -26.25 29.05
N ALA A 15 15.27 -24.98 28.69
CA ALA A 15 15.27 -24.53 27.30
C ALA A 15 16.44 -25.12 26.49
N VAL A 16 17.63 -25.19 27.09
CA VAL A 16 18.81 -25.82 26.46
C VAL A 16 18.61 -27.33 26.27
N ALA A 17 18.03 -28.01 27.27
CA ALA A 17 17.69 -29.43 27.15
C ALA A 17 16.65 -29.70 26.05
N LEU A 18 15.62 -28.86 25.94
CA LEU A 18 14.63 -28.95 24.85
C LEU A 18 15.27 -28.73 23.47
N PHE A 19 16.18 -27.76 23.35
CA PHE A 19 16.88 -27.44 22.11
C PHE A 19 17.82 -28.57 21.67
N LEU A 20 18.57 -29.17 22.61
CA LEU A 20 19.42 -30.34 22.34
C LEU A 20 18.60 -31.58 21.98
N SER A 21 17.41 -31.75 22.56
CA SER A 21 16.49 -32.84 22.23
C SER A 21 15.94 -32.71 20.80
N LEU A 22 15.58 -31.48 20.39
CA LEU A 22 15.15 -31.19 19.02
C LEU A 22 16.28 -31.36 17.99
N LEU A 23 17.52 -31.03 18.35
CA LEU A 23 18.72 -31.29 17.53
C LEU A 23 19.01 -32.78 17.35
N MET A 24 18.79 -33.60 18.38
CA MET A 24 18.93 -35.06 18.31
C MET A 24 17.81 -35.72 17.47
N ILE A 25 16.59 -35.18 17.52
CA ILE A 25 15.49 -35.60 16.64
C ILE A 25 15.81 -35.21 15.19
N TYR A 26 16.30 -33.99 14.96
CA TYR A 26 16.69 -33.52 13.62
C TYR A 26 17.84 -34.34 13.01
N SER A 27 18.83 -34.76 13.81
CA SER A 27 19.92 -35.64 13.35
C SER A 27 19.46 -37.07 13.11
N ALA A 28 18.48 -37.59 13.88
CA ALA A 28 17.85 -38.88 13.63
C ALA A 28 17.04 -38.90 12.31
N PHE A 29 16.40 -37.78 11.93
CA PHE A 29 15.73 -37.65 10.62
C PHE A 29 16.70 -37.50 9.45
N LYS A 30 17.94 -37.02 9.68
CA LYS A 30 18.99 -36.95 8.65
C LYS A 30 19.74 -38.29 8.44
N GLY A 31 19.62 -39.23 9.37
CA GLY A 31 20.28 -40.55 9.33
C GLY A 31 19.56 -41.60 8.47
N TRP A 32 18.40 -41.28 7.89
CA TRP A 32 17.59 -42.23 7.12
C TRP A 32 17.46 -41.82 5.65
N SER A 33 18.58 -41.67 4.95
CA SER A 33 18.59 -41.62 3.47
C SER A 33 19.99 -41.83 2.89
N THR A 34 20.56 -43.02 3.06
CA THR A 34 21.65 -43.50 2.19
C THR A 34 21.51 -45.01 1.92
N ARG A 35 20.58 -45.38 1.04
CA ARG A 35 20.74 -46.55 0.17
C ARG A 35 20.31 -46.18 -1.23
N SER A 36 21.31 -46.07 -2.10
CA SER A 36 21.19 -45.96 -3.54
C SER A 36 20.60 -47.26 -4.11
N ALA A 37 19.40 -47.14 -4.68
CA ALA A 37 18.81 -48.11 -5.60
C ALA A 37 18.56 -47.38 -6.94
N PRO A 38 18.67 -48.07 -8.08
CA PRO A 38 18.78 -47.42 -9.38
C PRO A 38 17.47 -46.72 -9.75
N VAL A 39 17.57 -45.44 -10.11
CA VAL A 39 16.44 -44.65 -10.60
C VAL A 39 16.07 -45.15 -11.99
N THR A 40 15.10 -46.05 -12.06
CA THR A 40 14.25 -46.20 -13.25
C THR A 40 13.43 -44.92 -13.39
N ALA A 41 13.59 -44.25 -14.53
CA ALA A 41 12.82 -43.08 -14.92
C ALA A 41 11.31 -43.36 -14.81
N ARG A 42 10.64 -42.72 -13.83
CA ARG A 42 9.18 -42.67 -13.75
C ARG A 42 8.72 -41.25 -13.43
N SER A 43 8.08 -40.68 -14.45
CA SER A 43 7.17 -39.52 -14.47
C SER A 43 7.58 -38.26 -13.70
N THR A 44 8.38 -37.43 -14.36
CA THR A 44 8.45 -35.97 -14.15
C THR A 44 7.16 -35.23 -14.54
N SER A 45 6.09 -35.94 -14.95
CA SER A 45 4.86 -35.31 -15.46
C SER A 45 3.98 -34.71 -14.37
N ALA A 46 3.91 -35.26 -13.15
CA ALA A 46 2.96 -34.80 -12.13
C ALA A 46 3.36 -33.45 -11.48
N ALA A 47 4.66 -33.23 -11.26
CA ALA A 47 5.18 -31.99 -10.68
C ALA A 47 5.22 -30.84 -11.71
N THR A 48 5.48 -31.16 -12.99
CA THR A 48 5.39 -30.18 -14.09
C THR A 48 3.94 -29.81 -14.41
N THR A 49 2.98 -30.72 -14.27
CA THR A 49 1.54 -30.38 -14.44
C THR A 49 1.00 -29.49 -13.32
N ALA A 50 1.46 -29.64 -12.07
CA ALA A 50 1.04 -28.78 -10.96
C ALA A 50 1.60 -27.35 -11.08
N ALA A 51 2.86 -27.21 -11.50
CA ALA A 51 3.46 -25.91 -11.78
C ALA A 51 2.84 -25.24 -13.03
N ALA A 52 2.53 -26.01 -14.07
CA ALA A 52 1.88 -25.49 -15.28
C ALA A 52 0.41 -25.10 -15.05
N ALA A 53 -0.31 -25.80 -14.16
CA ALA A 53 -1.68 -25.45 -13.76
C ALA A 53 -1.73 -24.17 -12.90
N ALA A 54 -0.69 -23.88 -12.12
CA ALA A 54 -0.57 -22.63 -11.35
C ALA A 54 -0.32 -21.39 -12.24
N ASP A 55 0.13 -21.59 -13.48
CA ASP A 55 0.37 -20.50 -14.43
C ASP A 55 -0.84 -20.15 -15.31
N GLN A 56 -1.86 -21.02 -15.39
CA GLN A 56 -3.09 -20.75 -16.12
C GLN A 56 -4.00 -19.82 -15.33
N PHE A 57 -4.48 -18.74 -15.98
CA PHE A 57 -5.45 -17.83 -15.36
C PHE A 57 -6.84 -18.48 -15.29
N PRO A 58 -7.65 -18.16 -14.27
CA PRO A 58 -9.01 -18.63 -14.22
C PRO A 58 -9.77 -18.17 -15.48
N MET A 59 -10.54 -19.09 -16.07
CA MET A 59 -11.47 -18.76 -17.14
C MET A 59 -12.54 -17.81 -16.59
N ILE A 60 -12.38 -16.51 -16.84
CA ILE A 60 -13.43 -15.52 -16.56
C ILE A 60 -14.50 -15.71 -17.64
N ASN A 61 -15.72 -16.02 -17.22
CA ASN A 61 -16.84 -16.16 -18.14
C ASN A 61 -17.22 -14.76 -18.67
N THR A 62 -16.64 -14.37 -19.80
CA THR A 62 -16.79 -13.03 -20.41
C THR A 62 -18.10 -12.86 -21.19
N SER A 63 -19.15 -13.62 -20.84
CA SER A 63 -20.42 -13.58 -21.56
C SER A 63 -21.15 -12.26 -21.29
N SER A 64 -20.93 -11.31 -22.20
CA SER A 64 -21.34 -9.90 -22.22
C SER A 64 -20.54 -8.99 -21.28
N LEU A 65 -19.82 -8.02 -21.87
CA LEU A 65 -19.37 -6.84 -21.15
C LEU A 65 -20.60 -6.18 -20.54
N GLY A 66 -20.60 -5.95 -19.22
CA GLY A 66 -21.69 -5.23 -18.58
C GLY A 66 -21.86 -3.86 -19.23
N GLN A 67 -23.08 -3.40 -19.48
CA GLN A 67 -23.26 -2.03 -19.97
C GLN A 67 -22.94 -1.02 -18.86
N PRO A 68 -22.57 0.23 -19.19
CA PRO A 68 -22.52 1.30 -18.21
C PRO A 68 -23.83 1.38 -17.42
N TYR A 69 -23.73 1.55 -16.10
CA TYR A 69 -24.90 1.52 -15.21
C TYR A 69 -24.77 2.55 -14.09
N TYR A 70 -25.90 2.97 -13.54
CA TYR A 70 -25.94 3.93 -12.46
C TYR A 70 -25.86 3.27 -11.08
N VAL A 71 -25.05 3.85 -10.20
CA VAL A 71 -25.04 3.57 -8.77
C VAL A 71 -25.58 4.78 -8.01
N TYR A 72 -26.53 4.54 -7.11
CA TYR A 72 -27.10 5.56 -6.23
C TYR A 72 -26.70 5.26 -4.78
N PRO A 73 -25.61 5.84 -4.28
CA PRO A 73 -25.18 5.64 -2.90
C PRO A 73 -26.11 6.38 -1.93
N LYS A 74 -26.15 5.91 -0.68
CA LYS A 74 -26.86 6.57 0.42
C LYS A 74 -25.84 7.26 1.32
N ALA A 75 -26.23 8.42 1.85
CA ALA A 75 -25.45 9.11 2.87
C ALA A 75 -25.18 8.18 4.07
N ARG A 76 -24.02 8.36 4.71
CA ARG A 76 -23.69 7.58 5.91
C ARG A 76 -24.66 7.92 7.04
N THR A 77 -25.01 6.92 7.84
CA THR A 77 -25.92 7.11 8.99
C THR A 77 -25.17 7.45 10.27
N ASN A 78 -23.97 6.87 10.46
CA ASN A 78 -23.11 7.18 11.59
C ASN A 78 -22.26 8.40 11.26
N THR A 79 -22.45 9.49 11.99
CA THR A 79 -21.69 10.74 11.85
C THR A 79 -20.78 11.04 13.04
N SER A 80 -20.61 10.09 13.96
CA SER A 80 -19.77 10.24 15.16
C SER A 80 -18.28 10.37 14.83
N VAL A 81 -17.84 9.82 13.70
CA VAL A 81 -16.48 9.98 13.17
C VAL A 81 -16.47 11.21 12.25
N ALA A 82 -15.69 12.22 12.60
CA ALA A 82 -15.41 13.34 11.72
C ALA A 82 -14.07 13.13 11.02
N VAL A 83 -14.07 13.30 9.69
CA VAL A 83 -12.87 13.16 8.86
C VAL A 83 -12.73 14.39 7.96
N THR A 84 -11.54 14.96 7.95
CA THR A 84 -11.08 15.93 6.95
C THR A 84 -10.16 15.23 5.96
N ILE A 85 -10.57 15.18 4.69
CA ILE A 85 -9.74 14.74 3.57
C ILE A 85 -8.81 15.90 3.20
N VAL A 86 -7.51 15.70 3.35
CA VAL A 86 -6.47 16.70 3.16
C VAL A 86 -5.72 16.40 1.87
N ILE A 87 -5.74 17.37 0.95
CA ILE A 87 -4.98 17.34 -0.30
C ILE A 87 -4.10 18.59 -0.32
N VAL A 88 -2.79 18.40 -0.44
CA VAL A 88 -1.84 19.52 -0.55
C VAL A 88 -1.16 19.46 -1.91
N VAL A 89 -1.25 20.54 -2.67
CA VAL A 89 -0.71 20.68 -4.03
C VAL A 89 0.32 21.79 -4.10
N THR A 90 1.29 21.65 -5.00
CA THR A 90 2.30 22.70 -5.18
C THR A 90 1.72 23.94 -5.83
N VAL A 91 2.11 25.13 -5.38
CA VAL A 91 1.72 26.39 -6.02
C VAL A 91 2.00 26.35 -7.53
N GLY A 92 1.02 26.78 -8.33
CA GLY A 92 1.11 26.77 -9.79
C GLY A 92 0.71 25.45 -10.45
N THR A 93 0.36 24.43 -9.65
CA THR A 93 -0.26 23.20 -10.16
C THR A 93 -1.60 23.53 -10.84
N LYS A 94 -1.77 23.06 -12.08
CA LYS A 94 -3.03 23.18 -12.82
C LYS A 94 -4.02 22.13 -12.33
N MET A 95 -4.99 22.55 -11.52
CA MET A 95 -5.96 21.64 -10.90
C MET A 95 -6.83 20.91 -11.92
N GLU A 96 -6.94 21.42 -13.15
CA GLU A 96 -7.62 20.75 -14.26
C GLU A 96 -7.01 19.38 -14.56
N ALA A 97 -5.71 19.17 -14.31
CA ALA A 97 -5.05 17.89 -14.50
C ALA A 97 -5.58 16.78 -13.57
N PHE A 98 -6.30 17.15 -12.51
CA PHE A 98 -6.86 16.25 -11.49
C PHE A 98 -8.38 16.36 -11.37
N ALA A 99 -9.05 16.97 -12.37
CA ALA A 99 -10.45 17.37 -12.28
C ALA A 99 -11.40 16.21 -11.90
N THR A 100 -11.22 15.04 -12.52
CA THR A 100 -12.03 13.84 -12.25
C THR A 100 -11.78 13.29 -10.86
N ALA A 101 -10.52 13.20 -10.44
CA ALA A 101 -10.14 12.74 -9.10
C ALA A 101 -10.76 13.64 -8.03
N MET A 102 -10.54 14.95 -8.13
CA MET A 102 -11.09 15.96 -7.22
C MET A 102 -12.62 15.93 -7.19
N ASN A 103 -13.28 15.88 -8.35
CA ASN A 103 -14.74 15.88 -8.43
C ASN A 103 -15.36 14.65 -7.76
N SER A 104 -14.72 13.48 -7.87
CA SER A 104 -15.15 12.26 -7.17
C SER A 104 -15.03 12.39 -5.64
N ILE A 105 -13.94 13.00 -5.15
CA ILE A 105 -13.70 13.25 -3.72
C ILE A 105 -14.71 14.26 -3.18
N GLU A 106 -14.92 15.38 -3.87
CA GLU A 106 -15.88 16.42 -3.48
C GLU A 106 -17.31 15.87 -3.40
N CYS A 107 -17.74 15.13 -4.42
CA CYS A 107 -19.06 14.50 -4.44
C CYS A 107 -19.23 13.48 -3.30
N TYR A 108 -18.23 12.62 -3.10
CA TYR A 108 -18.21 11.64 -2.02
C TYR A 108 -18.30 12.31 -0.64
N ALA A 109 -17.44 13.30 -0.39
CA ALA A 109 -17.42 14.02 0.87
C ALA A 109 -18.72 14.77 1.12
N ALA A 110 -19.31 15.39 0.10
CA ALA A 110 -20.59 16.07 0.19
C ALA A 110 -21.75 15.12 0.54
N LEU A 111 -21.74 13.90 -0.03
CA LEU A 111 -22.74 12.87 0.27
C LEU A 111 -22.64 12.35 1.71
N HIS A 112 -21.43 12.09 2.20
CA HIS A 112 -21.22 11.49 3.51
C HIS A 112 -21.01 12.53 4.62
N GLY A 113 -20.92 13.81 4.32
CA GLY A 113 -20.62 14.84 5.31
C GLY A 113 -19.20 14.74 5.87
N TYR A 114 -18.23 14.39 5.02
CA TYR A 114 -16.81 14.57 5.29
C TYR A 114 -16.38 15.98 4.86
N THR A 115 -15.32 16.51 5.46
CA THR A 115 -14.74 17.81 5.04
C THR A 115 -13.63 17.56 4.02
N VAL A 116 -13.51 18.42 3.01
CA VAL A 116 -12.39 18.42 2.06
C VAL A 116 -11.61 19.71 2.25
N SER A 117 -10.29 19.60 2.41
CA SER A 117 -9.35 20.71 2.45
C SER A 117 -8.31 20.51 1.35
N VAL A 118 -8.45 21.30 0.28
CA VAL A 118 -7.48 21.36 -0.82
C VAL A 118 -6.68 22.63 -0.66
N GLU A 119 -5.38 22.50 -0.42
CA GLU A 119 -4.52 23.62 -0.04
C GLU A 119 -3.24 23.66 -0.87
N TYR A 120 -2.72 24.87 -1.09
CA TYR A 120 -1.40 25.03 -1.69
C TYR A 120 -0.28 24.91 -0.66
N ASP A 121 0.87 24.40 -1.10
CA ASP A 121 2.10 24.19 -0.31
C ASP A 121 2.86 25.49 0.08
N ASN A 122 2.22 26.64 -0.01
CA ASN A 122 2.70 27.93 0.49
C ASN A 122 1.76 28.59 1.53
N LYS A 123 0.65 27.94 1.90
CA LYS A 123 -0.26 28.39 2.96
C LYS A 123 0.42 28.64 4.31
N PHE A 124 1.43 27.85 4.68
CA PHE A 124 2.15 27.95 5.96
C PHE A 124 3.63 28.22 5.69
N THR A 125 4.09 29.42 6.02
CA THR A 125 5.49 29.83 5.78
C THR A 125 6.48 29.01 6.60
N GLU A 126 6.06 28.45 7.74
CA GLU A 126 6.93 27.59 8.55
C GLU A 126 7.31 26.27 7.84
N CYS A 127 6.56 25.88 6.81
CA CYS A 127 6.87 24.72 6.00
C CYS A 127 7.84 24.99 4.84
N GLU A 128 8.24 26.25 4.61
CA GLU A 128 9.21 26.62 3.58
C GLU A 128 10.62 26.06 3.85
N VAL A 129 10.87 25.61 5.08
CA VAL A 129 12.12 24.90 5.45
C VAL A 129 12.32 23.58 4.72
N HIS A 130 11.24 23.01 4.17
CA HIS A 130 11.26 21.77 3.39
C HIS A 130 11.52 22.11 1.92
N GLU A 131 12.65 21.70 1.37
CA GLU A 131 13.02 21.91 -0.03
C GLU A 131 12.26 20.95 -0.95
N ASP A 132 12.15 19.69 -0.53
CA ASP A 132 11.38 18.66 -1.22
C ASP A 132 9.88 18.85 -0.96
N LYS A 133 9.15 19.21 -2.01
CA LYS A 133 7.70 19.41 -1.99
C LYS A 133 6.92 18.20 -1.45
N PHE A 134 7.45 16.99 -1.61
CA PHE A 134 6.80 15.78 -1.11
C PHE A 134 6.90 15.62 0.41
N PHE A 135 7.85 16.28 1.07
CA PHE A 135 7.86 16.40 2.54
C PHE A 135 7.09 17.65 3.00
N ARG A 136 7.15 18.73 2.23
CA ARG A 136 6.42 19.98 2.51
C ARG A 136 4.92 19.74 2.69
N ARG A 137 4.31 18.90 1.86
CA ARG A 137 2.89 18.52 1.99
C ARG A 137 2.53 17.88 3.33
N HIS A 138 3.44 17.12 3.94
CA HIS A 138 3.23 16.52 5.25
C HIS A 138 3.36 17.57 6.36
N CYS A 139 4.28 18.53 6.23
CA CYS A 139 4.32 19.70 7.11
C CYS A 139 3.00 20.49 7.05
N HIS A 140 2.47 20.74 5.85
CA HIS A 140 1.17 21.40 5.69
C HIS A 140 0.03 20.61 6.34
N THR A 141 0.02 19.29 6.16
CA THR A 141 -0.97 18.41 6.80
C THR A 141 -0.89 18.54 8.31
N HIS A 142 0.31 18.53 8.90
CA HIS A 142 0.50 18.77 10.33
C HIS A 142 -0.03 20.16 10.76
N LYS A 143 0.23 21.21 9.99
CA LYS A 143 -0.26 22.57 10.30
C LYS A 143 -1.77 22.69 10.16
N LEU A 144 -2.41 21.99 9.23
CA LEU A 144 -3.87 21.90 9.14
C LEU A 144 -4.44 21.18 10.36
N MET A 145 -3.80 20.08 10.79
CA MET A 145 -4.17 19.36 12.01
C MET A 145 -4.11 20.25 13.26
N GLN A 146 -3.12 21.13 13.36
CA GLN A 146 -3.00 22.08 14.49
C GLN A 146 -4.05 23.20 14.47
N ASN A 147 -4.35 23.74 13.29
CA ASN A 147 -5.04 25.02 13.18
C ASN A 147 -6.50 24.91 12.72
N GLN A 148 -6.88 23.81 12.06
CA GLN A 148 -8.14 23.73 11.30
C GLN A 148 -8.93 22.44 11.53
N ILE A 149 -8.26 21.34 11.89
CA ILE A 149 -8.92 20.08 12.25
C ILE A 149 -9.09 20.07 13.77
N LYS A 150 -10.27 19.67 14.28
CA LYS A 150 -10.51 19.66 15.73
C LYS A 150 -9.72 18.53 16.39
N GLU A 151 -9.41 18.70 17.68
CA GLU A 151 -8.79 17.63 18.47
C GLU A 151 -9.68 16.38 18.42
N ASP A 152 -9.04 15.21 18.31
CA ASP A 152 -9.64 13.88 18.17
C ASP A 152 -10.42 13.56 16.88
N ASP A 153 -10.63 14.52 15.98
CA ASP A 153 -11.10 14.26 14.60
C ASP A 153 -10.00 13.57 13.76
N TRP A 154 -10.32 13.08 12.57
CA TRP A 154 -9.37 12.38 11.70
C TRP A 154 -8.94 13.24 10.50
N ALA A 155 -7.67 13.09 10.10
CA ALA A 155 -7.14 13.58 8.84
C ALA A 155 -6.87 12.39 7.91
N LEU A 156 -7.52 12.36 6.75
CA LEU A 156 -7.16 11.47 5.64
C LEU A 156 -6.30 12.26 4.66
N PHE A 157 -4.99 12.09 4.70
CA PHE A 157 -4.10 12.63 3.68
C PHE A 157 -4.21 11.79 2.41
N ILE A 158 -4.36 12.42 1.25
CA ILE A 158 -4.29 11.77 -0.07
C ILE A 158 -3.58 12.67 -1.11
N ASP A 159 -2.95 12.04 -2.10
CA ASP A 159 -2.42 12.73 -3.28
C ASP A 159 -3.55 13.31 -4.15
N GLY A 160 -3.21 14.34 -4.93
CA GLY A 160 -4.17 15.03 -5.81
C GLY A 160 -4.72 14.16 -6.95
N ASP A 161 -4.07 13.06 -7.28
CA ASP A 161 -4.51 12.09 -8.30
C ASP A 161 -5.10 10.82 -7.68
N VAL A 162 -5.65 10.94 -6.46
CA VAL A 162 -6.50 9.92 -5.81
C VAL A 162 -7.96 10.31 -5.92
N GLY A 163 -8.81 9.38 -6.38
CA GLY A 163 -10.24 9.59 -6.54
C GLY A 163 -11.07 8.41 -6.04
N VAL A 164 -12.33 8.68 -5.71
CA VAL A 164 -13.29 7.67 -5.24
C VAL A 164 -13.90 6.96 -6.44
N VAL A 165 -13.86 5.63 -6.41
CA VAL A 165 -14.51 4.75 -7.39
C VAL A 165 -15.81 4.19 -6.83
N ASN A 166 -15.84 3.86 -5.55
CA ASN A 166 -17.03 3.30 -4.91
C ASN A 166 -17.55 4.20 -3.78
N PRO A 167 -18.62 4.97 -4.05
CA PRO A 167 -19.20 5.87 -3.06
C PRO A 167 -20.01 5.15 -1.97
N LYS A 168 -20.03 3.81 -1.95
CA LYS A 168 -20.69 3.04 -0.87
C LYS A 168 -19.75 2.68 0.27
N ARG A 169 -18.43 2.74 0.05
CA ARG A 169 -17.42 2.46 1.09
C ARG A 169 -17.25 3.70 1.96
N LEU A 170 -17.13 3.52 3.27
CA LEU A 170 -16.91 4.62 4.21
C LEU A 170 -15.45 4.62 4.69
N ILE A 171 -14.89 5.81 4.91
CA ILE A 171 -13.57 5.96 5.55
C ILE A 171 -13.59 5.32 6.94
N ASP A 172 -14.73 5.43 7.62
CA ASP A 172 -14.97 4.90 8.98
C ASP A 172 -14.74 3.38 9.06
N GLU A 173 -14.89 2.63 7.96
CA GLU A 173 -14.68 1.17 7.91
C GLU A 173 -13.22 0.76 8.11
N TYR A 174 -12.28 1.68 7.93
CA TYR A 174 -10.84 1.44 8.12
C TYR A 174 -10.37 1.79 9.53
N LEU A 175 -11.27 2.27 10.39
CA LEU A 175 -10.95 2.62 11.77
C LEU A 175 -11.29 1.45 12.70
N GLU A 176 -10.35 1.14 13.57
CA GLU A 176 -10.46 0.14 14.63
C GLU A 176 -10.05 0.75 15.98
N ASP A 177 -10.76 0.36 17.04
CA ASP A 177 -10.42 0.78 18.39
C ASP A 177 -8.98 0.39 18.75
N GLY A 178 -8.26 1.32 19.38
CA GLY A 178 -6.88 1.10 19.84
C GLY A 178 -5.78 1.55 18.87
N TYR A 179 -6.11 1.91 17.63
CA TYR A 179 -5.16 2.46 16.66
C TYR A 179 -5.48 3.92 16.31
N GLU A 180 -4.45 4.70 16.02
CA GLU A 180 -4.53 6.15 15.78
C GLU A 180 -3.85 6.58 14.47
N ILE A 181 -3.08 5.68 13.85
CA ILE A 181 -2.37 5.90 12.60
C ILE A 181 -2.61 4.67 11.73
N TYR A 182 -3.09 4.88 10.51
CA TYR A 182 -3.32 3.83 9.53
C TYR A 182 -2.54 4.11 8.26
N LEU A 183 -1.92 3.05 7.79
CA LEU A 183 -1.15 2.98 6.55
C LEU A 183 -1.64 1.76 5.77
N PHE A 184 -1.16 1.59 4.55
CA PHE A 184 -1.40 0.38 3.79
C PHE A 184 -0.23 0.06 2.88
N ASP A 185 -0.08 -1.23 2.58
CA ASP A 185 0.89 -1.71 1.63
C ASP A 185 0.43 -1.36 0.21
N ARG A 186 1.28 -0.67 -0.55
CA ARG A 186 1.09 -0.48 -1.98
C ARG A 186 1.17 -1.83 -2.68
N PHE A 187 0.29 -2.05 -3.64
CA PHE A 187 0.02 -3.42 -4.05
C PHE A 187 1.15 -4.04 -4.91
N TYR A 188 1.76 -3.31 -5.84
CA TYR A 188 2.64 -3.91 -6.87
C TYR A 188 4.11 -4.11 -6.47
N ASN A 189 4.55 -3.61 -5.31
CA ASN A 189 5.93 -3.66 -4.85
C ASN A 189 5.99 -3.76 -3.31
N TRP A 190 7.14 -3.48 -2.69
CA TRP A 190 7.33 -3.59 -1.22
C TRP A 190 7.06 -2.29 -0.49
N GLU A 191 6.32 -1.38 -1.12
CA GLU A 191 6.09 -0.06 -0.58
C GLU A 191 4.98 -0.06 0.48
N TYR A 192 5.20 0.67 1.57
CA TYR A 192 4.11 1.36 2.25
C TYR A 192 3.71 2.55 1.37
N ALA A 193 2.41 2.76 1.14
CA ALA A 193 1.95 3.81 0.25
C ALA A 193 2.07 5.19 0.90
N ALA A 194 3.01 6.03 0.44
CA ALA A 194 3.11 7.42 0.93
C ALA A 194 2.06 8.36 0.32
N LEU A 195 1.36 7.92 -0.73
CA LEU A 195 0.28 8.66 -1.38
C LEU A 195 -0.92 8.91 -0.45
N SER A 196 -1.04 8.17 0.67
CA SER A 196 -2.13 8.36 1.61
C SER A 196 -1.88 7.73 2.98
N TYR A 197 -2.40 8.37 4.02
CA TYR A 197 -2.50 7.83 5.37
C TYR A 197 -3.72 8.43 6.10
N LEU A 198 -4.25 7.70 7.07
CA LEU A 198 -5.33 8.15 7.93
C LEU A 198 -4.80 8.29 9.35
N VAL A 199 -4.92 9.47 9.95
CA VAL A 199 -4.29 9.79 11.23
C VAL A 199 -5.25 10.57 12.13
N LYS A 200 -5.31 10.18 13.41
CA LYS A 200 -6.11 10.88 14.41
C LYS A 200 -5.44 12.20 14.79
N ASN A 201 -6.20 13.28 14.86
CA ASN A 201 -5.70 14.57 15.27
C ASN A 201 -5.56 14.67 16.79
N ASN A 202 -4.52 14.05 17.31
CA ASN A 202 -4.11 14.16 18.71
C ASN A 202 -2.58 14.34 18.79
N ALA A 203 -2.03 14.38 20.00
CA ALA A 203 -0.58 14.53 20.19
C ALA A 203 0.25 13.45 19.46
N ARG A 204 -0.19 12.19 19.46
CA ARG A 204 0.53 11.08 18.80
C ARG A 204 0.47 11.23 17.28
N GLY A 205 -0.73 11.42 16.72
CA GLY A 205 -0.91 11.53 15.28
C GLY A 205 -0.23 12.77 14.70
N ARG A 206 -0.37 13.93 15.35
CA ARG A 206 0.35 15.15 14.95
C ARG A 206 1.87 14.95 15.01
N GLY A 207 2.38 14.30 16.06
CA GLY A 207 3.79 14.00 16.21
C GLY A 207 4.30 13.05 15.11
N TRP A 208 3.52 12.04 14.72
CA TRP A 208 3.89 11.15 13.62
C TRP A 208 4.02 11.88 12.28
N VAL A 209 3.04 12.73 11.93
CA VAL A 209 3.06 13.53 10.69
C VAL A 209 4.24 14.52 10.69
N GLU A 210 4.51 15.16 11.83
CA GLU A 210 5.64 16.09 11.98
C GLU A 210 7.00 15.37 11.89
N GLU A 211 7.16 14.22 12.55
CA GLU A 211 8.39 13.43 12.45
C GLU A 211 8.62 12.94 11.02
N PHE A 212 7.55 12.55 10.31
CA PHE A 212 7.66 12.14 8.92
C PHE A 212 8.04 13.30 8.00
N SER A 213 7.45 14.49 8.16
CA SER A 213 7.84 15.67 7.37
C SER A 213 9.31 16.04 7.60
N LYS A 214 9.77 16.03 8.85
CA LYS A 214 11.18 16.31 9.22
C LYS A 214 12.15 15.21 8.81
N PHE A 215 11.68 14.08 8.29
CA PHE A 215 12.55 13.01 7.82
C PHE A 215 13.31 13.40 6.55
N GLU A 216 12.88 14.46 5.85
CA GLU A 216 13.66 15.09 4.77
C GLU A 216 15.10 15.40 5.18
N PHE A 217 15.30 15.90 6.40
CA PHE A 217 16.62 16.29 6.90
C PHE A 217 17.51 15.10 7.31
N LYS A 218 17.07 13.88 6.99
CA LYS A 218 17.79 12.62 7.21
C LYS A 218 17.97 11.82 5.91
N LEU A 219 17.61 12.40 4.77
CA LEU A 219 17.80 11.75 3.47
C LEU A 219 19.29 11.57 3.16
N PRO A 220 19.67 10.49 2.48
CA PRO A 220 21.02 10.37 1.94
C PRO A 220 21.19 11.26 0.71
N GLU A 221 22.45 11.59 0.38
CA GLU A 221 22.80 12.33 -0.85
C GLU A 221 22.60 11.51 -2.14
N SER A 222 22.38 10.20 -2.01
CA SER A 222 22.11 9.28 -3.12
C SER A 222 20.65 9.34 -3.60
N PHE A 223 20.31 8.57 -4.65
CA PHE A 223 18.93 8.50 -5.12
C PHE A 223 18.01 7.92 -4.03
N HIS A 224 17.17 8.75 -3.41
CA HIS A 224 16.43 8.38 -2.20
C HIS A 224 14.92 8.16 -2.41
N GLY A 225 14.33 8.66 -3.51
CA GLY A 225 12.92 8.46 -3.85
C GLY A 225 11.94 9.29 -3.02
N THR A 226 12.37 10.49 -2.59
CA THR A 226 11.57 11.47 -1.82
C THR A 226 10.94 10.86 -0.56
N ASP A 227 9.79 11.37 -0.13
CA ASP A 227 8.98 10.89 0.98
C ASP A 227 8.61 9.40 0.87
N ASN A 228 8.27 8.90 -0.33
CA ASN A 228 7.84 7.52 -0.52
C ASN A 228 8.97 6.53 -0.27
N GLY A 229 10.18 6.85 -0.77
CA GLY A 229 11.39 6.10 -0.41
C GLY A 229 11.71 6.22 1.07
N ALA A 230 11.59 7.42 1.65
CA ALA A 230 11.91 7.69 3.04
C ALA A 230 10.93 7.11 4.08
N LEU A 231 9.67 6.87 3.71
CA LEU A 231 8.65 6.29 4.58
C LEU A 231 9.10 4.96 5.18
N HIS A 232 9.89 4.19 4.44
CA HIS A 232 10.40 2.87 4.82
C HIS A 232 11.41 2.93 5.98
N PRO A 233 12.56 3.63 5.85
CA PRO A 233 13.49 3.82 6.97
C PRO A 233 12.87 4.64 8.10
N PHE A 234 11.91 5.54 7.82
CA PHE A 234 11.15 6.23 8.85
C PHE A 234 10.32 5.25 9.69
N LEU A 235 9.50 4.40 9.06
CA LEU A 235 8.69 3.39 9.76
C LEU A 235 9.54 2.35 10.46
N MET A 236 10.68 1.96 9.88
CA MET A 236 11.65 1.10 10.57
C MET A 236 12.10 1.74 11.88
N ASN A 237 12.49 3.01 11.85
CA ASN A 237 12.87 3.75 13.04
C ASN A 237 11.71 4.00 14.01
N TYR A 238 10.49 4.18 13.51
CA TYR A 238 9.31 4.47 14.34
C TYR A 238 8.79 3.21 15.05
N LEU A 239 8.69 2.09 14.33
CA LEU A 239 8.08 0.83 14.80
C LEU A 239 9.09 -0.14 15.43
N VAL A 240 10.39 0.06 15.18
CA VAL A 240 11.50 -0.70 15.77
C VAL A 240 12.54 0.29 16.32
N PRO A 241 12.28 0.97 17.45
CA PRO A 241 13.09 2.09 17.92
C PRO A 241 14.57 1.77 18.14
N GLU A 242 14.92 0.50 18.38
CA GLU A 242 16.30 0.03 18.49
C GLU A 242 17.12 0.25 17.22
N THR A 243 16.48 0.46 16.06
CA THR A 243 17.17 0.78 14.81
C THR A 243 17.63 2.23 14.73
N ARG A 244 17.12 3.12 15.60
CA ARG A 244 17.53 4.53 15.62
C ARG A 244 18.99 4.70 16.05
N ASP A 245 19.42 3.99 17.09
CA ASP A 245 20.79 4.06 17.63
C ASP A 245 21.72 3.06 16.92
N PRO A 246 22.82 3.52 16.29
CA PRO A 246 23.82 2.65 15.68
C PRO A 246 24.39 1.55 16.60
N LYS A 247 24.36 1.73 17.93
CA LYS A 247 24.85 0.75 18.91
C LYS A 247 23.89 -0.41 19.14
N THR A 248 22.59 -0.17 19.00
CA THR A 248 21.54 -1.19 19.19
C THR A 248 20.97 -1.70 17.86
N ARG A 249 21.22 -0.97 16.76
CA ARG A 249 20.75 -1.30 15.43
C ARG A 249 21.22 -2.69 15.00
N SER A 250 20.28 -3.51 14.55
CA SER A 250 20.58 -4.83 13.99
C SER A 250 21.42 -4.71 12.71
N ARG A 251 22.18 -5.76 12.39
CA ARG A 251 22.95 -5.82 11.13
C ARG A 251 22.05 -5.66 9.91
N THR A 252 20.85 -6.24 9.94
CA THR A 252 19.86 -6.11 8.86
C THR A 252 19.42 -4.66 8.68
N ALA A 253 19.09 -3.95 9.76
CA ALA A 253 18.72 -2.54 9.67
C ALA A 253 19.87 -1.66 9.16
N ALA A 254 21.11 -1.93 9.61
CA ALA A 254 22.30 -1.24 9.11
C ALA A 254 22.51 -1.49 7.61
N LEU A 255 22.27 -2.71 7.14
CA LEU A 255 22.29 -3.04 5.72
C LEU A 255 21.24 -2.25 4.95
N CYS A 256 19.99 -2.20 5.39
CA CYS A 256 18.93 -1.49 4.66
C CYS A 256 19.30 -0.01 4.44
N LEU A 257 19.85 0.65 5.47
CA LEU A 257 20.32 2.03 5.36
C LEU A 257 21.56 2.17 4.45
N SER A 258 22.46 1.18 4.44
CA SER A 258 23.59 1.15 3.52
C SER A 258 23.17 1.02 2.05
N LEU A 259 22.07 0.32 1.77
CA LEU A 259 21.48 0.26 0.43
C LEU A 259 20.92 1.61 0.03
N TRP A 260 20.19 2.25 0.95
CA TRP A 260 19.64 3.57 0.70
C TRP A 260 20.72 4.59 0.37
N ASN A 261 21.79 4.64 1.17
CA ASN A 261 22.93 5.55 1.00
C ASN A 261 23.73 5.33 -0.28
N ARG A 262 23.56 4.20 -0.97
CA ARG A 262 24.28 3.86 -2.21
C ARG A 262 23.34 3.70 -3.41
N SER A 263 22.06 3.98 -3.22
CA SER A 263 21.02 3.81 -4.22
C SER A 263 21.26 4.71 -5.44
N LYS A 264 21.12 4.12 -6.63
CA LYS A 264 21.29 4.81 -7.92
C LYS A 264 20.00 4.96 -8.71
N GLY A 265 18.93 4.30 -8.27
CA GLY A 265 17.67 4.24 -9.00
C GLY A 265 16.62 3.42 -8.27
N PHE A 266 15.47 3.21 -8.93
CA PHE A 266 14.33 2.53 -8.34
C PHE A 266 14.62 1.08 -7.95
N ASP A 267 15.45 0.35 -8.69
CA ASP A 267 15.82 -1.04 -8.33
C ASP A 267 16.52 -1.11 -6.96
N ASP A 268 17.42 -0.18 -6.67
CA ASP A 268 18.11 -0.12 -5.38
C ASP A 268 17.16 0.34 -4.27
N LEU A 269 16.26 1.30 -4.55
CA LEU A 269 15.21 1.69 -3.61
C LEU A 269 14.28 0.54 -3.27
N PHE A 270 13.82 -0.21 -4.25
CA PHE A 270 12.98 -1.37 -4.03
C PHE A 270 13.72 -2.43 -3.19
N GLY A 271 15.03 -2.57 -3.37
CA GLY A 271 15.87 -3.44 -2.54
C GLY A 271 15.94 -2.97 -1.09
N MET A 272 16.09 -1.66 -0.88
CA MET A 272 16.01 -1.05 0.45
C MET A 272 14.63 -1.24 1.09
N GLN A 273 13.54 -1.00 0.36
CA GLN A 273 12.17 -1.19 0.85
C GLN A 273 11.93 -2.64 1.28
N ALA A 274 12.27 -3.60 0.42
CA ALA A 274 12.21 -5.03 0.73
C ALA A 274 13.05 -5.40 1.97
N CYS A 275 14.22 -4.79 2.15
CA CYS A 275 15.06 -4.97 3.33
C CYS A 275 14.40 -4.43 4.61
N THR A 276 13.83 -3.21 4.58
CA THR A 276 13.16 -2.63 5.76
C THR A 276 11.95 -3.46 6.20
N ARG A 277 11.22 -4.07 5.25
CA ARG A 277 10.15 -5.03 5.54
C ARG A 277 10.65 -6.23 6.35
N MET A 278 11.86 -6.72 6.10
CA MET A 278 12.45 -7.81 6.90
C MET A 278 12.74 -7.39 8.34
N VAL A 279 13.03 -6.11 8.57
CA VAL A 279 13.30 -5.58 9.92
C VAL A 279 12.00 -5.35 10.69
N ILE A 280 11.00 -4.77 10.03
CA ILE A 280 9.70 -4.43 10.64
C ILE A 280 8.82 -5.68 10.83
N GLY A 281 8.90 -6.61 9.87
CA GLY A 281 8.00 -7.76 9.72
C GLY A 281 6.76 -7.44 8.88
N GLU A 282 6.07 -8.50 8.43
CA GLU A 282 4.83 -8.42 7.64
C GLU A 282 3.57 -8.32 8.52
N ARG A 283 3.71 -7.77 9.74
CA ARG A 283 2.60 -7.65 10.69
C ARG A 283 1.71 -6.45 10.37
N GLU A 284 0.40 -6.61 10.54
CA GLU A 284 -0.57 -5.52 10.37
C GLU A 284 -0.65 -4.61 11.60
N HIS A 285 -0.50 -5.18 12.80
CA HIS A 285 -0.87 -4.53 14.05
C HIS A 285 0.39 -4.20 14.87
N PHE A 286 0.51 -2.92 15.28
CA PHE A 286 1.57 -2.41 16.15
C PHE A 286 0.95 -1.67 17.34
N PRO A 287 0.35 -2.39 18.31
CA PRO A 287 -0.43 -1.79 19.39
C PRO A 287 0.39 -0.87 20.28
N GLU A 288 1.69 -1.12 20.48
CA GLU A 288 2.58 -0.28 21.28
C GLU A 288 2.72 1.13 20.68
N HIS A 289 2.61 1.21 19.36
CA HIS A 289 2.72 2.46 18.58
C HIS A 289 1.35 2.99 18.15
N LYS A 290 0.27 2.25 18.41
CA LYS A 290 -1.09 2.49 17.88
C LYS A 290 -1.12 2.67 16.37
N VAL A 291 -0.32 1.89 15.65
CA VAL A 291 -0.27 1.87 14.18
C VAL A 291 -0.89 0.59 13.67
N LYS A 292 -1.75 0.72 12.64
CA LYS A 292 -2.23 -0.40 11.84
C LYS A 292 -1.81 -0.21 10.39
N ILE A 293 -1.32 -1.27 9.75
CA ILE A 293 -0.92 -1.28 8.35
C ILE A 293 -1.77 -2.34 7.64
N TYR A 294 -2.62 -1.91 6.71
CA TYR A 294 -3.41 -2.83 5.89
C TYR A 294 -2.51 -3.55 4.89
N GLN A 295 -2.64 -4.88 4.80
CA GLN A 295 -1.93 -5.67 3.80
C GLN A 295 -2.43 -5.36 2.39
N LYS A 296 -1.65 -5.83 1.41
CA LYS A 296 -1.95 -5.71 -0.01
C LYS A 296 -3.36 -6.16 -0.34
N GLY A 297 -4.14 -5.27 -0.95
CA GLY A 297 -5.52 -5.53 -1.38
C GLY A 297 -6.58 -5.26 -0.30
N ASN A 298 -6.16 -4.94 0.93
CA ASN A 298 -7.06 -4.60 2.04
C ASN A 298 -7.06 -3.10 2.38
N GLY A 299 -6.13 -2.32 1.81
CA GLY A 299 -6.10 -0.86 1.95
C GLY A 299 -7.25 -0.17 1.21
N TRP A 300 -7.39 1.15 1.42
CA TRP A 300 -8.46 1.93 0.80
C TRP A 300 -8.17 2.39 -0.64
N ALA A 301 -6.93 2.28 -1.10
CA ALA A 301 -6.54 2.71 -2.44
C ALA A 301 -5.60 1.72 -3.12
N HIS A 302 -5.67 1.65 -4.44
CA HIS A 302 -4.66 0.99 -5.27
C HIS A 302 -4.44 1.80 -6.56
N ASP A 303 -3.31 1.58 -7.24
CA ASP A 303 -3.06 2.23 -8.52
C ASP A 303 -4.01 1.70 -9.61
N LEU A 304 -4.57 2.59 -10.44
CA LEU A 304 -5.53 2.25 -11.50
C LEU A 304 -5.00 1.22 -12.51
N TRP A 305 -3.70 1.27 -12.79
CA TRP A 305 -3.06 0.43 -13.80
C TRP A 305 -2.81 -1.02 -13.34
N ILE A 306 -2.93 -1.33 -12.04
CA ILE A 306 -2.66 -2.66 -11.48
C ILE A 306 -3.55 -3.74 -12.09
N PHE A 307 -4.77 -3.36 -12.45
CA PHE A 307 -5.75 -4.24 -13.09
C PHE A 307 -6.05 -3.82 -14.52
N HIS A 308 -5.17 -3.03 -15.16
CA HIS A 308 -5.42 -2.47 -16.48
C HIS A 308 -6.80 -1.79 -16.56
N SER A 309 -7.13 -0.99 -15.54
CA SER A 309 -8.43 -0.30 -15.37
C SER A 309 -9.63 -1.17 -15.02
N HIS A 310 -9.47 -2.48 -14.88
CA HIS A 310 -10.52 -3.31 -14.30
C HIS A 310 -10.70 -2.97 -12.83
N TRP A 311 -11.92 -3.10 -12.33
CA TRP A 311 -12.28 -2.69 -10.98
C TRP A 311 -13.36 -3.61 -10.42
N ALA A 312 -13.39 -3.78 -9.11
CA ALA A 312 -14.36 -4.58 -8.38
C ALA A 312 -15.27 -3.71 -7.51
N THR A 313 -16.40 -4.30 -7.09
CA THR A 313 -17.44 -3.59 -6.33
C THR A 313 -17.06 -3.19 -4.92
N ASP A 314 -15.89 -3.61 -4.44
CA ASP A 314 -15.35 -3.29 -3.13
C ASP A 314 -14.03 -2.48 -3.20
N ASP A 315 -13.55 -2.13 -4.41
CA ASP A 315 -12.50 -1.12 -4.57
C ASP A 315 -13.04 0.23 -4.09
N PHE A 316 -12.30 0.93 -3.21
CA PHE A 316 -12.77 2.21 -2.67
C PHE A 316 -12.24 3.40 -3.45
N MET A 317 -10.93 3.65 -3.38
CA MET A 317 -10.26 4.73 -4.09
C MET A 317 -9.24 4.18 -5.08
N MET A 318 -8.91 4.96 -6.10
CA MET A 318 -7.83 4.67 -7.03
C MET A 318 -6.86 5.83 -7.15
N HIS A 319 -5.58 5.49 -7.26
CA HIS A 319 -4.47 6.42 -7.49
C HIS A 319 -4.05 6.43 -8.97
N SER A 320 -3.25 7.43 -9.36
CA SER A 320 -2.79 7.70 -10.74
C SER A 320 -3.90 8.23 -11.68
N LEU A 321 -4.80 9.04 -11.14
CA LEU A 321 -5.92 9.67 -11.85
C LEU A 321 -5.57 11.05 -12.38
N LYS A 322 -4.83 11.09 -13.51
CA LYS A 322 -4.50 12.34 -14.21
C LYS A 322 -5.25 12.40 -15.53
N GLU A 323 -5.88 13.53 -15.82
CA GLU A 323 -6.68 13.74 -17.04
C GLU A 323 -5.89 13.44 -18.32
N GLU A 324 -4.63 13.86 -18.36
CA GLU A 324 -3.73 13.67 -19.50
C GLU A 324 -3.42 12.20 -19.81
N ASN A 325 -3.61 11.30 -18.85
CA ASN A 325 -3.38 9.88 -19.03
C ASN A 325 -4.65 9.17 -19.52
N PHE A 326 -5.84 9.68 -19.19
CA PHE A 326 -7.09 8.95 -19.44
C PHE A 326 -7.31 8.63 -20.92
N VAL A 327 -7.66 7.37 -21.17
CA VAL A 327 -8.06 6.88 -22.49
C VAL A 327 -9.55 6.56 -22.51
N GLN A 328 -10.17 6.69 -23.68
CA GLN A 328 -11.55 6.25 -23.86
C GLN A 328 -11.59 4.72 -23.98
N PHE A 329 -12.62 4.12 -23.39
CA PHE A 329 -12.87 2.70 -23.60
C PHE A 329 -13.13 2.41 -25.10
N PRO A 330 -12.47 1.40 -25.71
CA PRO A 330 -12.58 1.15 -27.15
C PRO A 330 -14.00 0.91 -27.63
N SER A 331 -14.36 1.49 -28.77
CA SER A 331 -15.66 1.32 -29.41
C SER A 331 -15.74 0.08 -30.30
N ASP A 332 -14.60 -0.39 -30.84
CA ASP A 332 -14.52 -1.55 -31.71
C ASP A 332 -14.36 -2.87 -30.94
N GLU A 333 -14.85 -3.96 -31.53
CA GLU A 333 -14.87 -5.28 -30.89
C GLU A 333 -13.46 -5.82 -30.59
N ALA A 334 -12.48 -5.53 -31.44
CA ALA A 334 -11.11 -6.00 -31.27
C ALA A 334 -10.43 -5.32 -30.08
N GLY A 335 -10.56 -3.99 -29.97
CA GLY A 335 -10.09 -3.22 -28.81
C GLY A 335 -10.76 -3.66 -27.52
N GLN A 336 -12.07 -3.86 -27.54
CA GLN A 336 -12.81 -4.39 -26.39
C GLN A 336 -12.35 -5.77 -25.97
N LYS A 337 -12.10 -6.67 -26.93
CA LYS A 337 -11.54 -8.00 -26.67
C LYS A 337 -10.14 -7.90 -26.07
N HIS A 338 -9.29 -7.04 -26.62
CA HIS A 338 -7.94 -6.83 -26.09
C HIS A 338 -7.95 -6.32 -24.65
N CYS A 339 -8.87 -5.43 -24.29
CA CYS A 339 -9.06 -4.99 -22.91
C CYS A 339 -9.44 -6.15 -21.99
N ARG A 340 -10.41 -6.99 -22.38
CA ARG A 340 -10.77 -8.19 -21.60
C ARG A 340 -9.58 -9.13 -21.37
N ASP A 341 -8.81 -9.36 -22.42
CA ASP A 341 -7.69 -10.29 -22.39
C ASP A 341 -6.47 -9.75 -21.62
N SER A 342 -6.40 -8.42 -21.40
CA SER A 342 -5.26 -7.78 -20.70
C SER A 342 -5.16 -8.21 -19.23
N LEU A 343 -6.30 -8.31 -18.52
CA LEU A 343 -6.36 -8.78 -17.13
C LEU A 343 -5.88 -10.24 -17.01
N LEU A 344 -6.21 -11.07 -18.02
CA LEU A 344 -5.89 -12.49 -18.05
C LEU A 344 -4.46 -12.80 -18.44
N ASN A 345 -3.74 -11.89 -19.10
CA ASN A 345 -2.37 -12.18 -19.53
C ASN A 345 -1.32 -11.43 -18.71
N LEU A 346 -1.72 -10.50 -17.81
CA LEU A 346 -0.82 -9.58 -17.10
C LEU A 346 0.22 -8.97 -18.07
N VAL A 347 -0.21 -8.70 -19.31
CA VAL A 347 0.65 -8.16 -20.36
C VAL A 347 0.75 -6.66 -20.13
N GLY A 348 1.97 -6.15 -19.96
CA GLY A 348 2.21 -4.72 -19.77
C GLY A 348 1.66 -3.88 -20.92
N ASN A 349 1.06 -2.74 -20.59
CA ASN A 349 0.57 -1.70 -21.51
C ASN A 349 -0.41 -2.19 -22.60
N GLY A 350 -1.58 -2.70 -22.20
CA GLY A 350 -2.70 -2.98 -23.11
C GLY A 350 -3.59 -1.75 -23.43
N ALA A 351 -4.43 -1.87 -24.46
CA ALA A 351 -5.27 -0.79 -25.03
C ALA A 351 -6.29 -0.08 -24.08
N CYS A 352 -6.51 -0.57 -22.86
CA CYS A 352 -7.37 0.06 -21.84
C CYS A 352 -6.58 0.58 -20.63
N HIS A 353 -5.29 0.81 -20.77
CA HIS A 353 -4.46 1.37 -19.69
C HIS A 353 -5.01 2.76 -19.32
N VAL A 354 -5.58 2.89 -18.11
CA VAL A 354 -6.16 4.09 -17.46
C VAL A 354 -7.55 4.61 -17.93
N VAL A 355 -8.55 3.73 -18.00
CA VAL A 355 -9.98 4.13 -18.04
C VAL A 355 -10.48 4.30 -16.61
N PHE A 356 -10.89 5.50 -16.20
CA PHE A 356 -11.47 5.70 -14.87
C PHE A 356 -12.89 5.09 -14.77
N PRO A 357 -13.24 4.36 -13.69
CA PRO A 357 -14.55 3.72 -13.58
C PRO A 357 -15.75 4.67 -13.57
N VAL A 358 -15.59 5.94 -13.17
CA VAL A 358 -16.70 6.91 -13.15
C VAL A 358 -16.69 7.70 -14.45
N LEU A 359 -17.71 7.51 -15.28
CA LEU A 359 -17.73 7.97 -16.69
C LEU A 359 -18.18 9.42 -16.88
N LYS A 360 -18.75 10.05 -15.86
CA LYS A 360 -19.32 11.40 -15.96
C LYS A 360 -18.87 12.25 -14.79
N LYS A 361 -18.67 13.55 -15.07
CA LYS A 361 -18.54 14.57 -14.04
C LYS A 361 -19.79 14.56 -13.16
N LEU A 362 -19.58 14.44 -11.86
CA LEU A 362 -20.59 14.35 -10.82
C LEU A 362 -21.02 15.76 -10.40
N ASN A 363 -22.31 15.90 -10.12
CA ASN A 363 -22.89 17.13 -9.59
C ASN A 363 -22.85 17.14 -8.05
N VAL A 364 -21.93 17.91 -7.47
CA VAL A 364 -21.69 17.96 -6.01
C VAL A 364 -22.94 18.32 -5.20
N GLU A 365 -23.79 19.22 -5.69
CA GLU A 365 -25.05 19.58 -5.00
C GLU A 365 -26.04 18.41 -4.99
N LYS A 366 -26.14 17.65 -6.09
CA LYS A 366 -26.94 16.43 -6.12
C LYS A 366 -26.34 15.33 -5.24
N CYS A 367 -25.01 15.26 -5.11
CA CYS A 367 -24.34 14.33 -4.20
C CYS A 367 -24.69 14.65 -2.75
N LYS A 368 -24.63 15.92 -2.36
CA LYS A 368 -25.07 16.40 -1.05
C LYS A 368 -26.53 16.06 -0.75
N ALA A 369 -27.39 16.14 -1.78
CA ALA A 369 -28.80 15.76 -1.67
C ALA A 369 -29.04 14.23 -1.71
N GLY A 370 -28.00 13.41 -1.93
CA GLY A 370 -28.14 11.95 -2.06
C GLY A 370 -28.88 11.48 -3.31
N THR A 371 -28.91 12.31 -4.36
CA THR A 371 -29.66 12.04 -5.61
C THR A 371 -28.76 11.87 -6.84
N GLU A 372 -27.45 12.09 -6.71
CA GLU A 372 -26.52 11.92 -7.82
C GLU A 372 -26.35 10.44 -8.16
N GLY A 373 -26.57 10.12 -9.43
CA GLY A 373 -26.26 8.80 -9.98
C GLY A 373 -24.84 8.75 -10.49
N TRP A 374 -24.02 7.88 -9.92
CA TRP A 374 -22.66 7.60 -10.38
C TRP A 374 -22.73 6.66 -11.59
N LEU A 375 -22.48 7.17 -12.79
CA LEU A 375 -22.45 6.34 -14.00
C LEU A 375 -21.11 5.59 -14.06
N MET A 376 -21.18 4.28 -13.85
CA MET A 376 -20.03 3.40 -13.75
C MET A 376 -19.73 2.70 -15.08
N GLU A 377 -18.44 2.47 -15.35
CA GLU A 377 -17.95 1.67 -16.47
C GLU A 377 -18.10 0.17 -16.19
N GLY A 378 -19.31 -0.35 -16.41
CA GLY A 378 -19.63 -1.77 -16.17
C GLY A 378 -18.89 -2.76 -17.06
N ARG A 379 -18.28 -2.31 -18.17
CA ARG A 379 -17.57 -3.20 -19.10
C ARG A 379 -16.23 -3.68 -18.54
N LEU A 380 -15.62 -2.89 -17.68
CA LEU A 380 -14.34 -3.21 -17.00
C LEU A 380 -14.54 -3.75 -15.58
N GLN A 381 -15.80 -3.90 -15.16
CA GLN A 381 -16.09 -4.44 -13.85
C GLN A 381 -15.77 -5.93 -13.79
N ILE A 382 -15.09 -6.34 -12.72
CA ILE A 382 -14.85 -7.74 -12.36
C ILE A 382 -15.52 -8.06 -11.02
N ASP A 383 -15.82 -9.33 -10.80
CA ASP A 383 -16.29 -9.78 -9.50
C ASP A 383 -15.14 -9.83 -8.47
N ASN A 384 -15.48 -9.73 -7.19
CA ASN A 384 -14.50 -9.65 -6.10
C ASN A 384 -13.68 -10.96 -5.98
N GLU A 385 -14.22 -12.11 -6.38
CA GLU A 385 -13.49 -13.39 -6.36
C GLU A 385 -12.41 -13.42 -7.45
N THR A 386 -12.73 -12.94 -8.66
CA THR A 386 -11.78 -12.74 -9.75
C THR A 386 -10.69 -11.76 -9.33
N ARG A 387 -11.05 -10.60 -8.76
CA ARG A 387 -10.08 -9.63 -8.24
C ARG A 387 -9.13 -10.29 -7.24
N LYS A 388 -9.67 -11.05 -6.27
CA LYS A 388 -8.88 -11.76 -5.27
C LYS A 388 -7.91 -12.76 -5.90
N LYS A 389 -8.35 -13.55 -6.89
CA LYS A 389 -7.46 -14.50 -7.59
C LYS A 389 -6.31 -13.80 -8.33
N VAL A 390 -6.59 -12.66 -8.97
CA VAL A 390 -5.55 -11.86 -9.64
C VAL A 390 -4.58 -11.30 -8.60
N TYR A 391 -5.09 -10.76 -7.49
CA TYR A 391 -4.25 -10.30 -6.38
C TYR A 391 -3.36 -11.41 -5.81
N ASP A 392 -3.91 -12.59 -5.51
CA ASP A 392 -3.12 -13.70 -4.94
C ASP A 392 -1.98 -14.13 -5.89
N LYS A 393 -2.24 -14.16 -7.21
CA LYS A 393 -1.21 -14.47 -8.22
C LYS A 393 -0.14 -13.37 -8.32
N MET A 394 -0.54 -12.11 -8.29
CA MET A 394 0.38 -10.98 -8.30
C MET A 394 1.23 -10.93 -7.04
N ALA A 395 0.62 -11.12 -5.87
CA ALA A 395 1.29 -11.18 -4.58
C ALA A 395 2.37 -12.27 -4.55
N TYR A 396 2.09 -13.45 -5.11
CA TYR A 396 3.10 -14.51 -5.24
C TYR A 396 4.29 -14.08 -6.10
N ARG A 397 4.05 -13.43 -7.25
CA ARG A 397 5.12 -12.91 -8.12
C ARG A 397 5.95 -11.84 -7.42
N ILE A 398 5.31 -10.92 -6.72
CA ILE A 398 5.96 -9.84 -5.96
C ILE A 398 6.78 -10.42 -4.81
N LEU A 399 6.25 -11.40 -4.07
CA LEU A 399 7.01 -12.06 -3.01
C LEU A 399 8.25 -12.77 -3.57
N LYS A 400 8.13 -13.47 -4.70
CA LYS A 400 9.26 -14.10 -5.37
C LYS A 400 10.33 -13.07 -5.76
N GLN A 401 9.92 -11.97 -6.38
CA GLN A 401 10.82 -10.86 -6.73
C GLN A 401 11.50 -10.25 -5.49
N GLN A 402 10.80 -10.20 -4.35
CA GLN A 402 11.34 -9.71 -3.08
C GLN A 402 12.53 -10.55 -2.64
N MET A 403 12.32 -11.87 -2.62
CA MET A 403 13.32 -12.82 -2.15
C MET A 403 14.53 -12.84 -3.08
N GLU A 404 14.32 -12.75 -4.40
CA GLU A 404 15.40 -12.61 -5.37
C GLU A 404 16.19 -11.32 -5.18
N LEU A 405 15.50 -10.19 -4.95
CA LEU A 405 16.13 -8.89 -4.75
C LEU A 405 16.92 -8.85 -3.44
N VAL A 406 16.36 -9.36 -2.35
CA VAL A 406 17.06 -9.53 -1.07
C VAL A 406 18.28 -10.44 -1.24
N GLY A 407 18.15 -11.55 -1.96
CA GLY A 407 19.27 -12.47 -2.22
C GLY A 407 20.40 -11.83 -3.03
N LYS A 408 20.09 -11.14 -4.13
CA LYS A 408 21.06 -10.37 -4.93
C LYS A 408 21.73 -9.29 -4.09
N THR A 409 20.97 -8.65 -3.24
CA THR A 409 21.44 -7.60 -2.36
C THR A 409 22.39 -8.14 -1.29
N ALA A 410 22.11 -9.31 -0.73
CA ALA A 410 23.00 -10.00 0.19
C ALA A 410 24.32 -10.42 -0.46
N ALA A 411 24.30 -10.85 -1.72
CA ALA A 411 25.50 -11.22 -2.47
C ALA A 411 26.43 -10.02 -2.72
N LYS A 412 25.88 -8.84 -3.06
CA LYS A 412 26.66 -7.59 -3.23
C LYS A 412 27.39 -7.12 -1.95
N ILE A 413 27.09 -7.70 -0.79
CA ILE A 413 27.77 -7.41 0.48
C ILE A 413 29.00 -8.31 0.68
N GLN A 414 29.05 -9.50 0.07
CA GLN A 414 30.22 -10.38 0.20
C GLN A 414 31.45 -9.87 -0.57
N ASP A 415 31.24 -8.92 -1.49
CA ASP A 415 32.28 -8.30 -2.31
C ASP A 415 32.80 -6.95 -1.76
N VAL A 416 32.44 -6.59 -0.52
CA VAL A 416 32.92 -5.39 0.22
C VAL A 416 33.48 -5.85 1.56
#